data_AF-J3DDA8-F1
#
_entry.id   AF-J3DDA8-F1
#
_cell.length_a   1.000
_cell.length_b   1.000
_cell.length_c   1.000
_cell.angle_alpha   90.00
_cell.angle_beta   90.00
_cell.angle_gamma   90.00
#
_symmetry.space_group_name_H-M   'P 1'
#
loop_
_entity.id
_entity.type
_entity.pdbx_description
1 polymer ?
#
loop_
_entity_poly.entity_id
_entity_poly.type
_entity_poly.pdbx_seq_one_letter_code
_entity_poly.pdbx_strand_id
1 'polypeptide(L)'
;MIKSNLPQSQFNPVFVAIQLWRAKAFILFITILFVILGSTYLVFAKERWISKATITYPSSGQIANYTALLNVIYSDNGADRPTINDLQHQVFNRFSASLNSLASSLASLDTPIDLRVEPLNKGDNNYLSVSLIGSSAKDAQEKLDGYITKINNNSVKEIENDITYNVGVRTKELSNIVSLNEQIAIDKKNHRLDVINQALKIADATSNAKLNLNQVESLSDDTLYLLGSDALRSMVQNEATKPLVLDDNYYSAKRALLAVTHIKIDMSNVKSFRYISNPDLPIKRISPQRSLVLILSAILGVIFGSVIVISRNNFTTKNSM
;
A
#
# COMPACT_ATOMS: atom_id res chain seq x y z
N MET A 1 -25.82 -28.98 87.71
CA MET A 1 -25.00 -29.41 86.57
C MET A 1 -25.96 -29.97 85.54
N ILE A 2 -26.17 -29.40 84.36
CA ILE A 2 -25.21 -29.28 83.26
C ILE A 2 -25.56 -28.00 82.48
N LYS A 3 -24.58 -27.10 82.34
CA LYS A 3 -24.64 -25.93 81.45
C LYS A 3 -24.84 -26.43 80.02
N SER A 4 -25.92 -26.04 79.37
CA SER A 4 -26.04 -26.12 77.91
C SER A 4 -25.12 -25.08 77.29
N ASN A 5 -23.85 -25.44 77.13
CA ASN A 5 -22.92 -24.74 76.25
C ASN A 5 -23.40 -24.95 74.81
N LEU A 6 -24.22 -24.04 74.29
CA LEU A 6 -24.38 -23.92 72.85
C LEU A 6 -23.05 -23.45 72.26
N PRO A 7 -22.54 -24.10 71.21
CA PRO A 7 -21.31 -23.66 70.57
C PRO A 7 -21.52 -22.28 69.95
N GLN A 8 -20.68 -21.34 70.39
CA GLN A 8 -20.38 -20.12 69.66
C GLN A 8 -20.01 -20.47 68.20
N SER A 9 -20.47 -19.65 67.25
CA SER A 9 -20.14 -19.70 65.81
C SER A 9 -20.98 -20.64 64.92
N GLN A 10 -22.31 -20.46 64.90
CA GLN A 10 -23.05 -20.66 63.64
C GLN A 10 -23.34 -19.29 63.02
N PHE A 11 -22.86 -19.07 61.80
CA PHE A 11 -23.24 -17.93 60.98
C PHE A 11 -24.76 -17.97 60.76
N ASN A 12 -25.49 -17.05 61.40
CA ASN A 12 -26.94 -16.95 61.23
C ASN A 12 -27.26 -15.83 60.22
N PRO A 13 -27.66 -16.18 58.98
CA PRO A 13 -27.90 -15.19 57.92
C PRO A 13 -29.05 -14.24 58.25
N VAL A 14 -30.04 -14.68 59.04
CA VAL A 14 -31.19 -13.87 59.42
C VAL A 14 -30.78 -12.75 60.39
N PHE A 15 -29.88 -13.04 61.32
CA PHE A 15 -29.38 -12.04 62.26
C PHE A 15 -28.57 -10.95 61.55
N VAL A 16 -27.70 -11.34 60.62
CA VAL A 16 -26.92 -10.41 59.78
C VAL A 16 -27.85 -9.54 58.92
N ALA A 17 -28.92 -10.11 58.35
CA ALA A 17 -29.89 -9.35 57.56
C ALA A 17 -30.61 -8.26 58.38
N ILE A 18 -31.06 -8.60 59.60
CA ILE A 18 -31.71 -7.64 60.51
C ILE A 18 -30.74 -6.52 60.91
N GLN A 19 -29.47 -6.87 61.14
CA GLN A 19 -28.43 -5.93 61.50
C GLN A 19 -28.14 -4.91 60.37
N LEU A 20 -28.02 -5.40 59.14
CA LEU A 20 -27.87 -4.53 57.95
C LEU A 20 -29.09 -3.64 57.75
N TRP A 21 -30.30 -4.16 57.98
CA TRP A 21 -31.54 -3.39 57.86
C TRP A 21 -31.64 -2.24 58.86
N ARG A 22 -31.19 -2.46 60.11
CA ARG A 22 -31.14 -1.40 61.15
C ARG A 22 -30.18 -0.28 60.79
N ALA A 23 -29.11 -0.59 60.08
CA ALA A 23 -28.11 0.39 59.65
C ALA A 23 -28.30 0.90 58.20
N LYS A 24 -29.47 0.71 57.59
CA LYS A 24 -29.73 1.06 56.18
C LYS A 24 -29.38 2.50 55.81
N ALA A 25 -29.60 3.46 56.71
CA ALA A 25 -29.26 4.87 56.46
C ALA A 25 -27.73 5.10 56.38
N PHE A 26 -26.97 4.37 57.20
CA PHE A 26 -25.50 4.44 57.19
C PHE A 26 -24.92 3.77 55.93
N ILE A 27 -25.46 2.61 55.53
CA ILE A 27 -25.07 1.94 54.28
C ILE A 27 -25.39 2.84 53.08
N LEU A 28 -26.55 3.51 53.08
CA LEU A 28 -26.95 4.45 52.04
C LEU A 28 -26.01 5.67 51.97
N PHE A 29 -25.60 6.23 53.11
CA PHE A 29 -24.62 7.32 53.16
C PHE A 29 -23.26 6.94 52.55
N ILE A 30 -22.72 5.77 52.91
CA ILE A 30 -21.46 5.27 52.34
C ILE A 30 -21.62 5.02 50.83
N THR A 31 -22.76 4.47 50.42
CA THR A 31 -23.06 4.24 49.01
C THR A 31 -23.04 5.55 48.21
N ILE A 32 -23.67 6.61 48.73
CA ILE A 32 -23.65 7.95 48.11
C ILE A 32 -22.20 8.47 48.02
N LEU A 33 -21.39 8.33 49.06
CA LEU A 33 -19.99 8.76 49.05
C LEU A 33 -19.19 8.06 47.94
N PHE A 34 -19.37 6.76 47.76
CA PHE A 34 -18.74 6.00 46.69
C PHE A 34 -19.23 6.42 45.30
N VAL A 35 -20.51 6.73 45.13
CA VAL A 35 -21.07 7.25 43.87
C VAL A 35 -20.51 8.64 43.54
N ILE A 36 -20.32 9.50 44.54
CA ILE A 36 -19.65 10.80 44.37
C ILE A 36 -18.20 10.59 43.92
N LEU A 37 -17.44 9.71 44.58
CA LEU A 37 -16.07 9.38 44.18
C LEU A 37 -15.99 8.84 42.74
N GLY A 38 -16.92 7.95 42.36
CA GLY A 38 -17.02 7.44 40.98
C GLY A 38 -17.36 8.53 39.96
N SER A 39 -18.23 9.47 40.32
CA SER A 39 -18.59 10.62 39.47
C SER A 39 -17.40 11.57 39.29
N THR A 40 -16.65 11.85 40.35
CA THR A 40 -15.41 12.64 40.27
C THR A 40 -14.38 11.95 39.39
N TYR A 41 -14.19 10.64 39.52
CA TYR A 41 -13.32 9.87 38.63
C TYR A 41 -13.70 10.02 37.15
N LEU A 42 -15.00 9.99 36.82
CA LEU A 42 -15.47 10.16 35.44
C LEU A 42 -15.13 11.51 34.82
N VAL A 43 -14.91 12.55 35.62
CA VAL A 43 -14.49 13.89 35.12
C VAL A 43 -12.99 13.93 34.81
N PHE A 44 -12.16 13.20 35.57
CA PHE A 44 -10.71 13.19 35.41
C PHE A 44 -10.20 12.08 34.49
N ALA A 45 -10.98 11.02 34.30
CA ALA A 45 -10.59 9.88 33.49
C ALA A 45 -10.54 10.26 32.01
N LYS A 46 -9.39 10.00 31.37
CA LYS A 46 -9.20 10.24 29.93
C LYS A 46 -10.15 9.39 29.12
N GLU A 47 -10.91 10.04 28.23
CA GLU A 47 -11.82 9.36 27.33
C GLU A 47 -11.04 8.63 26.21
N ARG A 48 -11.59 7.49 25.77
CA ARG A 48 -11.06 6.69 24.66
C ARG A 48 -12.17 6.44 23.64
N TRP A 49 -11.95 6.89 22.41
CA TRP A 49 -12.90 6.79 21.29
C TRP A 49 -12.25 6.02 20.15
N ILE A 50 -13.00 5.18 19.44
CA ILE A 50 -12.48 4.40 18.31
C ILE A 50 -13.17 4.83 17.02
N SER A 51 -12.39 5.27 16.04
CA SER A 51 -12.87 5.41 14.67
C SER A 51 -12.47 4.16 13.88
N LYS A 52 -13.32 3.74 12.96
CA LYS A 52 -13.15 2.57 12.09
C LYS A 52 -13.39 2.98 10.64
N ALA A 53 -12.59 2.41 9.76
CA ALA A 53 -12.75 2.49 8.32
C ALA A 53 -12.57 1.09 7.71
N THR A 54 -13.22 0.82 6.60
CA THR A 54 -13.03 -0.40 5.82
C THR A 54 -12.48 -0.04 4.46
N ILE A 55 -11.35 -0.65 4.10
CA ILE A 55 -10.63 -0.38 2.86
C ILE A 55 -10.39 -1.67 2.07
N THR A 56 -10.22 -1.51 0.77
CA THR A 56 -9.89 -2.59 -0.18
C THR A 56 -8.98 -2.07 -1.29
N TYR A 57 -8.58 -2.95 -2.21
CA TYR A 57 -7.78 -2.60 -3.37
C TYR A 57 -8.44 -1.48 -4.21
N PRO A 58 -7.63 -0.65 -4.91
CA PRO A 58 -8.17 0.44 -5.70
C PRO A 58 -9.02 -0.09 -6.86
N SER A 59 -9.99 0.69 -7.32
CA SER A 59 -10.73 0.36 -8.54
C SER A 59 -9.85 0.49 -9.79
N SER A 60 -10.26 -0.14 -10.90
CA SER A 60 -9.54 -0.05 -12.17
C SER A 60 -9.35 1.40 -12.65
N GLY A 61 -10.35 2.26 -12.44
CA GLY A 61 -10.26 3.69 -12.75
C GLY A 61 -9.21 4.43 -11.91
N GLN A 62 -9.05 4.06 -10.65
CA GLN A 62 -8.07 4.65 -9.74
C GLN A 62 -6.62 4.19 -9.99
N ILE A 63 -6.39 3.26 -10.90
CA ILE A 63 -5.05 2.89 -11.37
C ILE A 63 -4.91 3.02 -12.89
N ALA A 64 -5.86 3.68 -13.55
CA ALA A 64 -5.90 3.77 -15.01
C ALA A 64 -4.66 4.48 -15.57
N ASN A 65 -4.26 5.60 -14.97
CA ASN A 65 -3.05 6.33 -15.36
C ASN A 65 -1.80 5.46 -15.17
N TYR A 66 -1.65 4.81 -14.01
CA TYR A 66 -0.53 3.90 -13.75
C TYR A 66 -0.47 2.76 -14.77
N THR A 67 -1.61 2.16 -15.09
CA THR A 67 -1.71 1.11 -16.12
C THR A 67 -1.34 1.64 -17.49
N ALA A 68 -1.81 2.83 -17.88
CA ALA A 68 -1.48 3.45 -19.15
C ALA A 68 0.04 3.71 -19.29
N LEU A 69 0.70 4.13 -18.21
CA LEU A 69 2.15 4.33 -18.19
C LEU A 69 2.89 3.01 -18.43
N LEU A 70 2.49 1.93 -17.75
CA LEU A 70 3.07 0.60 -17.96
C LEU A 70 2.87 0.10 -19.40
N ASN A 71 1.72 0.39 -20.02
CA ASN A 71 1.46 -0.01 -21.41
C ASN A 71 2.43 0.63 -22.41
N VAL A 72 2.85 1.86 -22.13
CA VAL A 72 3.84 2.55 -22.96
C VAL A 72 5.25 1.97 -22.72
N ILE A 73 5.60 1.68 -21.45
CA ILE A 73 6.90 1.10 -21.10
C ILE A 73 7.08 -0.30 -21.72
N TYR A 74 6.04 -1.14 -21.67
CA TYR A 74 6.05 -2.54 -22.15
C TYR A 74 5.35 -2.71 -23.50
N SER A 75 5.34 -1.69 -24.36
CA SER A 75 4.55 -1.68 -25.60
C SER A 75 4.88 -2.78 -26.60
N ASP A 76 6.10 -3.30 -26.56
CA ASP A 76 6.69 -4.30 -27.46
C ASP A 76 6.84 -5.69 -26.82
N ASN A 77 6.82 -5.77 -25.47
CA ASN A 77 6.92 -7.03 -24.71
C ASN A 77 5.65 -7.25 -23.87
N GLY A 78 4.59 -7.69 -24.52
CA GLY A 78 3.29 -7.92 -23.87
C GLY A 78 3.29 -9.03 -22.81
N ALA A 79 4.26 -9.95 -22.84
CA ALA A 79 4.38 -11.05 -21.88
C ALA A 79 4.78 -10.60 -20.47
N ASP A 80 5.53 -9.50 -20.36
CA ASP A 80 6.01 -8.96 -19.08
C ASP A 80 5.04 -7.94 -18.47
N ARG A 81 3.92 -7.67 -19.14
CA ARG A 81 2.94 -6.68 -18.71
C ARG A 81 2.06 -7.26 -17.59
N PRO A 82 2.05 -6.64 -16.38
CA PRO A 82 1.15 -7.07 -15.31
C PRO A 82 -0.32 -6.89 -15.69
N THR A 83 -1.18 -7.81 -15.25
CA THR A 83 -2.63 -7.65 -15.45
C THR A 83 -3.17 -6.55 -14.53
N ILE A 84 -4.31 -5.96 -14.89
CA ILE A 84 -4.97 -4.94 -14.06
C ILE A 84 -5.24 -5.48 -12.64
N ASN A 85 -5.70 -6.72 -12.54
CA ASN A 85 -5.98 -7.34 -11.25
C ASN A 85 -4.70 -7.49 -10.40
N ASP A 86 -3.61 -7.94 -11.02
CA ASP A 86 -2.31 -8.07 -10.32
C ASP A 86 -1.82 -6.71 -9.84
N LEU A 87 -1.98 -5.66 -10.64
CA LEU A 87 -1.63 -4.29 -10.25
C LEU A 87 -2.48 -3.80 -9.07
N GLN A 88 -3.79 -4.03 -9.08
CA GLN A 88 -4.68 -3.67 -7.97
C GLN A 88 -4.22 -4.34 -6.67
N HIS A 89 -3.95 -5.64 -6.71
CA HIS A 89 -3.46 -6.38 -5.54
C HIS A 89 -2.06 -5.95 -5.12
N GLN A 90 -1.12 -5.79 -6.04
CA GLN A 90 0.25 -5.40 -5.74
C GLN A 90 0.32 -4.03 -5.08
N VAL A 91 -0.37 -3.05 -5.65
CA VAL A 91 -0.44 -1.68 -5.13
C VAL A 91 -1.09 -1.67 -3.74
N PHE A 92 -2.18 -2.42 -3.55
CA PHE A 92 -2.85 -2.52 -2.27
C PHE A 92 -2.01 -3.25 -1.21
N ASN A 93 -1.31 -4.31 -1.59
CA ASN A 93 -0.45 -5.07 -0.69
C ASN A 93 0.73 -4.22 -0.18
N ARG A 94 1.36 -3.42 -1.06
CA ARG A 94 2.40 -2.46 -0.65
C ARG A 94 1.84 -1.43 0.33
N PHE A 95 0.69 -0.85 0.02
CA PHE A 95 0.00 0.09 0.91
C PHE A 95 -0.32 -0.55 2.29
N SER A 96 -0.87 -1.77 2.29
CA SER A 96 -1.21 -2.51 3.50
C SER A 96 0.03 -2.83 4.35
N ALA A 97 1.13 -3.23 3.72
CA ALA A 97 2.41 -3.46 4.40
C ALA A 97 2.92 -2.16 5.05
N SER A 98 2.90 -1.04 4.33
CA SER A 98 3.28 0.27 4.86
C SER A 98 2.37 0.74 6.00
N LEU A 99 1.07 0.46 5.92
CA LEU A 99 0.11 0.79 6.98
C LEU A 99 0.34 -0.06 8.24
N ASN A 100 0.62 -1.35 8.09
CA ASN A 100 1.00 -2.24 9.20
C ASN A 100 2.33 -1.82 9.85
N SER A 101 3.30 -1.39 9.04
CA SER A 101 4.58 -0.85 9.53
C SER A 101 4.36 0.45 10.31
N LEU A 102 3.49 1.34 9.82
CA LEU A 102 3.09 2.55 10.54
C LEU A 102 2.43 2.20 11.88
N ALA A 103 1.48 1.27 11.89
CA ALA A 103 0.80 0.82 13.12
C ALA A 103 1.81 0.31 14.16
N SER A 104 2.77 -0.52 13.75
CA SER A 104 3.84 -1.03 14.61
C SER A 104 4.74 0.10 15.16
N SER A 105 5.04 1.09 14.32
CA SER A 105 5.85 2.25 14.71
C SER A 105 5.12 3.14 15.72
N LEU A 106 3.81 3.35 15.51
CA LEU A 106 2.95 4.13 16.40
C LEU A 106 2.74 3.45 17.77
N ALA A 107 2.70 2.13 17.80
CA ALA A 107 2.63 1.35 19.04
C ALA A 107 3.92 1.44 19.88
N SER A 108 5.05 1.74 19.25
CA SER A 108 6.38 1.81 19.90
C SER A 108 6.73 3.18 20.49
N LEU A 109 5.83 4.17 20.40
CA LEU A 109 6.05 5.52 20.94
C LEU A 109 5.94 5.56 22.47
N ASP A 110 6.59 6.55 23.11
CA ASP A 110 6.47 6.81 24.57
C ASP A 110 5.00 6.98 25.01
N THR A 111 4.18 7.55 24.14
CA THR A 111 2.72 7.57 24.26
C THR A 111 2.13 6.78 23.09
N PRO A 112 1.83 5.48 23.26
CA PRO A 112 1.39 4.63 22.17
C PRO A 112 0.10 5.10 21.53
N ILE A 113 0.08 5.14 20.19
CA ILE A 113 -1.14 5.35 19.41
C ILE A 113 -1.59 3.99 18.90
N ASP A 114 -2.77 3.54 19.37
CA ASP A 114 -3.35 2.24 19.02
C ASP A 114 -4.05 2.34 17.66
N LEU A 115 -3.27 2.20 16.59
CA LEU A 115 -3.72 1.98 15.22
C LEU A 115 -3.69 0.48 14.94
N ARG A 116 -4.82 -0.09 14.50
CA ARG A 116 -4.94 -1.52 14.18
C ARG A 116 -5.38 -1.71 12.74
N VAL A 117 -4.79 -2.70 12.09
CA VAL A 117 -5.13 -3.15 10.74
C VAL A 117 -5.43 -4.63 10.83
N GLU A 118 -6.67 -5.03 10.54
CA GLU A 118 -7.11 -6.41 10.66
C GLU A 118 -7.88 -6.82 9.39
N PRO A 119 -7.71 -8.06 8.89
CA PRO A 119 -8.53 -8.55 7.79
C PRO A 119 -9.99 -8.67 8.23
N LEU A 120 -10.93 -8.28 7.37
CA LEU A 120 -12.36 -8.29 7.69
C LEU A 120 -12.88 -9.73 7.90
N ASN A 121 -12.36 -10.68 7.13
CA ASN A 121 -12.60 -12.11 7.28
C ASN A 121 -11.27 -12.83 7.50
N LYS A 122 -11.25 -13.86 8.36
CA LYS A 122 -10.02 -14.64 8.63
C LYS A 122 -9.46 -15.22 7.32
N GLY A 123 -8.23 -14.85 6.98
CA GLY A 123 -7.53 -15.31 5.79
C GLY A 123 -7.82 -14.53 4.51
N ASP A 124 -8.73 -13.55 4.53
CA ASP A 124 -9.02 -12.67 3.39
C ASP A 124 -8.38 -11.29 3.60
N ASN A 125 -7.25 -11.07 2.94
CA ASN A 125 -6.51 -9.81 3.02
C ASN A 125 -6.99 -8.77 2.00
N ASN A 126 -8.04 -9.05 1.22
CA ASN A 126 -8.55 -8.09 0.23
C ASN A 126 -9.37 -6.97 0.86
N TYR A 127 -9.85 -7.19 2.08
CA TYR A 127 -10.67 -6.25 2.84
C TYR A 127 -10.04 -6.05 4.22
N LEU A 128 -9.66 -4.81 4.54
CA LEU A 128 -9.04 -4.48 5.81
C LEU A 128 -9.94 -3.55 6.60
N SER A 129 -10.17 -3.90 7.86
CA SER A 129 -10.70 -3.02 8.88
C SER A 129 -9.54 -2.29 9.53
N VAL A 130 -9.51 -0.97 9.39
CA VAL A 130 -8.51 -0.10 10.03
C VAL A 130 -9.22 0.67 11.13
N SER A 131 -8.62 0.67 12.33
CA SER A 131 -9.21 1.37 13.47
C SER A 131 -8.16 2.11 14.29
N LEU A 132 -8.55 3.24 14.88
CA LEU A 132 -7.66 4.05 15.69
C LEU A 132 -8.37 4.53 16.96
N ILE A 133 -7.65 4.45 18.08
CA ILE A 133 -8.12 4.98 19.36
C ILE A 133 -7.60 6.41 19.57
N GLY A 134 -8.53 7.37 19.66
CA GLY A 134 -8.27 8.79 19.93
C GLY A 134 -8.83 9.27 21.27
N SER A 135 -8.50 10.52 21.63
CA SER A 135 -8.92 11.16 22.88
C SER A 135 -10.36 11.71 22.83
N SER A 136 -10.88 11.95 21.63
CA SER A 136 -12.26 12.36 21.36
C SER A 136 -12.76 11.68 20.09
N ALA A 137 -14.08 11.69 19.86
CA ALA A 137 -14.66 11.14 18.63
C ALA A 137 -14.06 11.79 17.37
N LYS A 138 -13.93 13.12 17.38
CA LYS A 138 -13.36 13.90 16.27
C LYS A 138 -11.87 13.62 16.10
N ASP A 139 -11.11 13.59 17.19
CA ASP A 139 -9.66 13.30 17.17
C ASP A 139 -9.37 11.91 16.58
N ALA A 140 -10.16 10.90 16.97
CA ALA A 140 -10.00 9.54 16.45
C ALA A 140 -10.24 9.49 14.93
N GLN A 141 -11.29 10.16 14.45
CA GLN A 141 -11.65 10.21 13.03
C GLN A 141 -10.60 10.94 12.19
N GLU A 142 -10.21 12.16 12.60
CA GLU A 142 -9.26 12.99 11.87
C GLU A 142 -7.88 12.34 11.80
N LYS A 143 -7.41 11.74 12.90
CA LYS A 143 -6.14 11.00 12.90
C LYS A 143 -6.18 9.78 12.01
N LEU A 144 -7.27 8.99 12.05
CA LEU A 144 -7.40 7.81 11.21
C LEU A 144 -7.34 8.17 9.73
N ASP A 145 -8.13 9.18 9.32
CA ASP A 145 -8.12 9.71 7.96
C ASP A 145 -6.74 10.24 7.56
N GLY A 146 -6.11 11.02 8.45
CA GLY A 146 -4.79 11.59 8.22
C GLY A 146 -3.70 10.54 8.03
N TYR A 147 -3.68 9.49 8.85
CA TYR A 147 -2.70 8.41 8.71
C TYR A 147 -2.91 7.58 7.44
N ILE A 148 -4.15 7.23 7.11
CA ILE A 148 -4.46 6.49 5.87
C ILE A 148 -4.07 7.33 4.65
N THR A 149 -4.43 8.60 4.62
CA THR A 149 -4.10 9.52 3.53
C THR A 149 -2.59 9.71 3.39
N LYS A 150 -1.87 9.86 4.51
CA LYS A 150 -0.40 9.97 4.51
C LYS A 150 0.25 8.74 3.88
N ILE A 151 -0.16 7.54 4.29
CA ILE A 151 0.40 6.31 3.73
C ILE A 151 0.06 6.17 2.25
N ASN A 152 -1.18 6.49 1.84
CA ASN A 152 -1.54 6.48 0.43
C ASN A 152 -0.66 7.44 -0.40
N ASN A 153 -0.45 8.67 0.07
CA ASN A 153 0.37 9.63 -0.66
C ASN A 153 1.83 9.17 -0.76
N ASN A 154 2.37 8.55 0.29
CA ASN A 154 3.69 7.94 0.25
C ASN A 154 3.75 6.79 -0.74
N SER A 155 2.78 5.88 -0.73
CA SER A 155 2.71 4.74 -1.67
C SER A 155 2.58 5.19 -3.12
N VAL A 156 1.77 6.22 -3.41
CA VAL A 156 1.64 6.79 -4.76
C VAL A 156 2.96 7.42 -5.21
N LYS A 157 3.67 8.12 -4.30
CA LYS A 157 4.98 8.69 -4.59
C LYS A 157 6.05 7.63 -4.85
N GLU A 158 6.03 6.52 -4.11
CA GLU A 158 6.92 5.38 -4.38
C GLU A 158 6.66 4.78 -5.77
N ILE A 159 5.38 4.62 -6.14
CA ILE A 159 5.00 4.15 -7.49
C ILE A 159 5.47 5.14 -8.58
N GLU A 160 5.35 6.44 -8.33
CA GLU A 160 5.86 7.48 -9.22
C GLU A 160 7.38 7.37 -9.45
N ASN A 161 8.13 7.15 -8.36
CA ASN A 161 9.58 6.95 -8.43
C ASN A 161 9.94 5.66 -9.19
N ASP A 162 9.24 4.56 -8.91
CA ASP A 162 9.43 3.27 -9.60
C ASP A 162 9.20 3.43 -11.10
N ILE A 163 8.11 4.09 -11.51
CA ILE A 163 7.83 4.36 -12.93
C ILE A 163 8.90 5.25 -13.54
N THR A 164 9.29 6.33 -12.87
CA THR A 164 10.33 7.25 -13.36
C THR A 164 11.64 6.51 -13.62
N TYR A 165 12.03 5.63 -12.68
CA TYR A 165 13.20 4.78 -12.82
C TYR A 165 13.08 3.84 -14.03
N ASN A 166 11.95 3.12 -14.14
CA ASN A 166 11.72 2.18 -15.24
C ASN A 166 11.68 2.87 -16.61
N VAL A 167 11.08 4.06 -16.71
CA VAL A 167 11.11 4.91 -17.91
C VAL A 167 12.56 5.24 -18.31
N GLY A 168 13.41 5.59 -17.34
CA GLY A 168 14.83 5.86 -17.58
C GLY A 168 15.59 4.64 -18.09
N VAL A 169 15.41 3.48 -17.46
CA VAL A 169 16.01 2.20 -17.90
C VAL A 169 15.57 1.87 -19.32
N ARG A 170 14.26 1.93 -19.58
CA ARG A 170 13.67 1.60 -20.87
C ARG A 170 14.13 2.55 -21.98
N THR A 171 14.24 3.85 -21.68
CA THR A 171 14.77 4.85 -22.61
C THR A 171 16.20 4.51 -23.03
N LYS A 172 17.06 4.15 -22.06
CA LYS A 172 18.45 3.77 -22.34
C LYS A 172 18.54 2.51 -23.19
N GLU A 173 17.74 1.50 -22.87
CA GLU A 173 17.67 0.25 -23.62
C GLU A 173 17.26 0.49 -25.09
N LEU A 174 16.14 1.19 -25.30
CA LEU A 174 15.63 1.50 -26.64
C LEU A 174 16.60 2.39 -27.43
N SER A 175 17.25 3.36 -26.78
CA SER A 175 18.29 4.18 -27.39
C SER A 175 19.46 3.32 -27.90
N ASN A 176 19.91 2.34 -27.10
CA ASN A 176 20.98 1.44 -27.50
C ASN A 176 20.57 0.56 -28.68
N ILE A 177 19.33 0.06 -28.70
CA ILE A 177 18.80 -0.73 -29.83
C ILE A 177 18.76 0.12 -31.10
N VAL A 178 18.29 1.36 -31.03
CA VAL A 178 18.26 2.29 -32.18
C VAL A 178 19.67 2.53 -32.71
N SER A 179 20.62 2.88 -31.83
CA SER A 179 22.02 3.11 -32.23
C SER A 179 22.70 1.88 -32.80
N LEU A 180 22.43 0.69 -32.25
CA LEU A 180 22.94 -0.58 -32.77
C LEU A 180 22.44 -0.85 -34.20
N ASN A 181 21.14 -0.65 -34.46
CA ASN A 181 20.57 -0.85 -35.79
C ASN A 181 21.12 0.16 -36.81
N GLU A 182 21.34 1.42 -36.40
CA GLU A 182 22.02 2.42 -37.23
C GLU A 182 23.44 1.96 -37.58
N GLN A 183 24.21 1.48 -36.60
CA GLN A 183 25.56 0.97 -36.84
C GLN A 183 25.56 -0.23 -37.79
N ILE A 184 24.66 -1.19 -37.58
CA ILE A 184 24.53 -2.36 -38.47
C ILE A 184 24.19 -1.91 -39.90
N ALA A 185 23.33 -0.90 -40.07
CA ALA A 185 23.00 -0.37 -41.38
C ALA A 185 24.20 0.35 -42.04
N ILE A 186 25.02 1.07 -41.25
CA ILE A 186 26.29 1.67 -41.70
C ILE A 186 27.24 0.57 -42.17
N ASP A 187 27.43 -0.48 -41.35
CA ASP A 187 28.35 -1.58 -41.65
C ASP A 187 27.93 -2.34 -42.92
N LYS A 188 26.62 -2.58 -43.10
CA LYS A 188 26.07 -3.17 -44.33
C LYS A 188 26.35 -2.31 -45.56
N LYS A 189 26.17 -0.99 -45.45
CA LYS A 189 26.47 -0.04 -46.53
C LYS A 189 27.97 -0.02 -46.88
N ASN A 190 28.83 0.00 -45.86
CA ASN A 190 30.29 -0.05 -46.05
C ASN A 190 30.72 -1.35 -46.72
N HIS A 191 30.22 -2.49 -46.23
CA HIS A 191 30.47 -3.78 -46.84
C HIS A 191 30.02 -3.84 -48.30
N ARG A 192 28.84 -3.28 -48.61
CA ARG A 192 28.36 -3.18 -50.00
C ARG A 192 29.30 -2.34 -50.87
N LEU A 193 29.83 -1.24 -50.35
CA LEU A 193 30.80 -0.41 -51.05
C LEU A 193 32.11 -1.17 -51.32
N ASP A 194 32.59 -1.95 -50.36
CA ASP A 194 33.79 -2.79 -50.51
C ASP A 194 33.58 -3.84 -51.61
N VAL A 195 32.42 -4.49 -51.63
CA VAL A 195 32.04 -5.45 -52.69
C VAL A 195 32.02 -4.78 -54.07
N ILE A 196 31.39 -3.61 -54.19
CA ILE A 196 31.34 -2.86 -55.47
C ILE A 196 32.75 -2.43 -55.91
N ASN A 197 33.59 -1.95 -54.98
CA ASN A 197 34.97 -1.55 -55.28
C ASN A 197 35.82 -2.73 -55.74
N GLN A 198 35.66 -3.90 -55.12
CA GLN A 198 36.36 -5.10 -55.53
C GLN A 198 35.92 -5.56 -56.92
N ALA A 199 34.61 -5.55 -57.20
CA ALA A 199 34.06 -5.83 -58.52
C ALA A 199 34.57 -4.84 -59.59
N LEU A 200 34.66 -3.55 -59.25
CA LEU A 200 35.20 -2.51 -60.13
C LEU A 200 36.67 -2.78 -60.47
N LYS A 201 37.48 -3.17 -59.48
CA LYS A 201 38.89 -3.53 -59.70
C LYS A 201 39.05 -4.70 -60.68
N ILE A 202 38.17 -5.71 -60.57
CA ILE A 202 38.15 -6.86 -61.49
C ILE A 202 37.72 -6.43 -62.89
N ALA A 203 36.66 -5.61 -63.00
CA ALA A 203 36.13 -5.11 -64.26
C ALA A 203 37.14 -4.22 -65.01
N ASP A 204 37.84 -3.33 -64.30
CA ASP A 204 38.90 -2.48 -64.86
C ASP A 204 40.06 -3.33 -65.42
N ALA A 205 40.39 -4.45 -64.77
CA ALA A 205 41.46 -5.36 -65.21
C ALA A 205 41.06 -6.23 -66.42
N THR A 206 39.77 -6.51 -66.62
CA THR A 206 39.29 -7.44 -67.66
C THR A 206 38.97 -6.79 -69.01
N SER A 207 39.08 -5.46 -69.14
CA SER A 207 38.98 -4.71 -70.42
C SER A 207 37.96 -5.31 -71.41
N ASN A 208 36.67 -4.97 -71.22
CA ASN A 208 35.54 -5.22 -72.14
C ASN A 208 34.66 -6.47 -71.92
N ALA A 209 33.93 -6.54 -70.80
CA ALA A 209 32.79 -7.46 -70.68
C ALA A 209 31.48 -6.69 -70.38
N LYS A 210 31.02 -5.85 -71.33
CA LYS A 210 29.61 -5.39 -71.33
C LYS A 210 28.76 -6.55 -71.84
N LEU A 211 28.25 -7.39 -70.94
CA LEU A 211 27.22 -8.37 -71.29
C LEU A 211 25.88 -7.65 -71.42
N ASN A 212 25.14 -7.92 -72.51
CA ASN A 212 23.74 -7.53 -72.64
C ASN A 212 22.90 -8.35 -71.66
N LEU A 213 22.78 -7.85 -70.43
CA LEU A 213 22.03 -8.46 -69.32
C LEU A 213 20.53 -8.27 -69.54
N ASN A 214 19.95 -8.95 -70.53
CA ASN A 214 18.53 -8.80 -70.86
C ASN A 214 17.59 -9.54 -69.89
N GLN A 215 18.11 -10.43 -69.02
CA GLN A 215 17.30 -11.28 -68.12
C GLN A 215 18.05 -11.69 -66.84
N VAL A 216 18.60 -10.75 -66.07
CA VAL A 216 19.14 -11.09 -64.74
C VAL A 216 18.24 -10.52 -63.65
N GLU A 217 17.53 -11.43 -62.97
CA GLU A 217 16.57 -11.12 -61.91
C GLU A 217 17.27 -10.60 -60.64
N SER A 218 18.51 -11.04 -60.38
CA SER A 218 19.43 -10.43 -59.40
C SER A 218 20.89 -10.81 -59.70
N LEU A 219 21.81 -9.84 -59.72
CA LEU A 219 23.24 -10.13 -59.74
C LEU A 219 23.74 -10.42 -58.31
N SER A 220 24.48 -11.51 -58.15
CA SER A 220 25.18 -11.81 -56.90
C SER A 220 26.46 -10.97 -56.76
N ASP A 221 26.99 -10.89 -55.54
CA ASP A 221 28.22 -10.16 -55.25
C ASP A 221 29.43 -10.67 -56.05
N ASP A 222 29.47 -11.98 -56.31
CA ASP A 222 30.54 -12.61 -57.11
C ASP A 222 30.44 -12.32 -58.60
N THR A 223 29.27 -11.92 -59.10
CA THR A 223 29.03 -11.66 -60.53
C THR A 223 28.91 -10.17 -60.86
N LEU A 224 29.04 -9.30 -59.84
CA LEU A 224 28.86 -7.86 -59.96
C LEU A 224 29.80 -7.21 -60.99
N TYR A 225 30.99 -7.78 -61.19
CA TYR A 225 31.98 -7.31 -62.16
C TYR A 225 31.48 -7.35 -63.62
N LEU A 226 30.48 -8.19 -63.93
CA LEU A 226 29.87 -8.30 -65.26
C LEU A 226 29.08 -7.04 -65.68
N LEU A 227 28.80 -6.13 -64.73
CA LEU A 227 28.13 -4.87 -65.01
C LEU A 227 29.05 -3.85 -65.71
N GLY A 228 30.37 -4.04 -65.64
CA GLY A 228 31.37 -3.18 -66.26
C GLY A 228 31.72 -1.91 -65.44
N SER A 229 32.88 -1.33 -65.75
CA SER A 229 33.49 -0.26 -64.95
C SER A 229 32.68 1.03 -64.84
N ASP A 230 32.04 1.48 -65.93
CA ASP A 230 31.25 2.73 -65.94
C ASP A 230 30.09 2.68 -64.95
N ALA A 231 29.37 1.55 -64.97
CA ALA A 231 28.23 1.32 -64.10
C ALA A 231 28.67 1.15 -62.64
N LEU A 232 29.73 0.39 -62.39
CA LEU A 232 30.27 0.20 -61.04
C LEU A 232 30.81 1.50 -60.43
N ARG A 233 31.50 2.36 -61.21
CA ARG A 233 31.92 3.70 -60.77
C ARG A 233 30.72 4.57 -60.38
N SER A 234 29.65 4.50 -61.18
CA SER A 234 28.40 5.20 -60.87
C SER A 234 27.74 4.64 -59.60
N MET A 235 27.78 3.32 -59.40
CA MET A 235 27.30 2.69 -58.16
C MET A 235 28.09 3.12 -56.94
N VAL A 236 29.43 3.21 -57.01
CA VAL A 236 30.26 3.73 -55.90
C VAL A 236 29.85 5.15 -55.51
N GLN A 237 29.71 6.04 -56.50
CA GLN A 237 29.30 7.43 -56.28
C GLN A 237 27.89 7.53 -55.68
N ASN A 238 26.95 6.74 -56.21
CA ASN A 238 25.56 6.77 -55.76
C ASN A 238 25.38 6.10 -54.40
N GLU A 239 26.03 4.96 -54.13
CA GLU A 239 25.92 4.23 -52.86
C GLU A 239 26.47 5.07 -51.70
N ALA A 240 27.53 5.87 -51.93
CA ALA A 240 28.04 6.81 -50.94
C ALA A 240 26.97 7.83 -50.48
N THR A 241 26.15 8.32 -51.42
CA THR A 241 25.07 9.30 -51.14
C THR A 241 23.72 8.69 -50.76
N LYS A 242 23.55 7.37 -50.99
CA LYS A 242 22.31 6.67 -50.72
C LYS A 242 21.98 6.66 -49.22
N PRO A 243 20.72 6.95 -48.84
CA PRO A 243 20.26 6.86 -47.45
C PRO A 243 20.46 5.47 -46.86
N LEU A 244 20.62 5.41 -45.54
CA LEU A 244 20.68 4.14 -44.81
C LEU A 244 19.37 3.37 -44.97
N VAL A 245 19.48 2.08 -45.31
CA VAL A 245 18.35 1.17 -45.33
C VAL A 245 18.20 0.59 -43.93
N LEU A 246 17.15 1.02 -43.24
CA LEU A 246 16.81 0.63 -41.87
C LEU A 246 15.65 -0.36 -41.90
N ASP A 247 15.67 -1.34 -41.01
CA ASP A 247 14.67 -2.40 -40.94
C ASP A 247 13.52 -2.07 -39.98
N ASP A 248 12.55 -2.98 -39.89
CA ASP A 248 11.37 -2.81 -39.02
C ASP A 248 11.75 -2.72 -37.54
N ASN A 249 12.86 -3.35 -37.12
CA ASN A 249 13.34 -3.30 -35.74
C ASN A 249 13.82 -1.90 -35.36
N TYR A 250 14.49 -1.20 -36.28
CA TYR A 250 14.83 0.21 -36.09
C TYR A 250 13.58 1.05 -35.84
N TYR A 251 12.59 0.96 -36.74
CA TYR A 251 11.42 1.82 -36.66
C TYR A 251 10.50 1.45 -35.48
N SER A 252 10.41 0.17 -35.10
CA SER A 252 9.67 -0.25 -33.90
C SER A 252 10.32 0.30 -32.63
N ALA A 253 11.63 0.13 -32.48
CA ALA A 253 12.38 0.66 -31.34
C ALA A 253 12.34 2.19 -31.30
N LYS A 254 12.44 2.86 -32.45
CA LYS A 254 12.35 4.33 -32.55
C LYS A 254 10.98 4.84 -32.12
N ARG A 255 9.89 4.19 -32.53
CA ARG A 255 8.53 4.54 -32.09
C ARG A 255 8.36 4.34 -30.59
N ALA A 256 8.82 3.22 -30.05
CA ALA A 256 8.78 2.96 -28.61
C ALA A 256 9.61 4.00 -27.83
N LEU A 257 10.80 4.36 -28.32
CA LEU A 257 11.65 5.38 -27.73
C LEU A 257 10.95 6.74 -27.69
N LEU A 258 10.31 7.13 -28.80
CA LEU A 258 9.52 8.36 -28.87
C LEU A 258 8.35 8.34 -27.88
N ALA A 259 7.65 7.20 -27.75
CA ALA A 259 6.53 7.06 -26.82
C ALA A 259 6.98 7.20 -25.36
N VAL A 260 8.07 6.55 -24.97
CA VAL A 260 8.61 6.58 -23.59
C VAL A 260 9.24 7.95 -23.27
N THR A 261 9.87 8.62 -24.24
CA THR A 261 10.49 9.95 -24.02
C THR A 261 9.49 11.09 -23.88
N HIS A 262 8.31 10.98 -24.51
CA HIS A 262 7.26 12.00 -24.43
C HIS A 262 6.16 11.66 -23.42
N ILE A 263 6.36 10.61 -22.63
CA ILE A 263 5.37 10.17 -21.65
C ILE A 263 5.25 11.23 -20.54
N LYS A 264 4.01 11.58 -20.20
CA LYS A 264 3.73 12.44 -19.04
C LYS A 264 3.36 11.56 -17.87
N ILE A 265 4.21 11.55 -16.85
CA ILE A 265 3.95 10.82 -15.61
C ILE A 265 2.96 11.64 -14.79
N ASP A 266 1.69 11.22 -14.78
CA ASP A 266 0.62 11.83 -14.00
C ASP A 266 0.00 10.82 -13.03
N MET A 267 0.32 10.99 -11.75
CA MET A 267 -0.17 10.14 -10.66
C MET A 267 -1.33 10.76 -9.87
N SER A 268 -1.92 11.87 -10.33
CA SER A 268 -2.95 12.63 -9.60
C SER A 268 -4.19 11.80 -9.21
N ASN A 269 -4.64 10.95 -10.13
CA ASN A 269 -5.80 10.06 -9.92
C ASN A 269 -5.43 8.68 -9.37
N VAL A 270 -4.13 8.41 -9.18
CA VAL A 270 -3.66 7.12 -8.69
C VAL A 270 -3.92 7.00 -7.20
N LYS A 271 -4.57 5.91 -6.79
CA LYS A 271 -4.79 5.57 -5.38
C LYS A 271 -4.30 4.17 -5.11
N SER A 272 -3.77 3.96 -3.91
CA SER A 272 -3.31 2.65 -3.49
C SER A 272 -4.36 1.81 -2.78
N PHE A 273 -5.51 2.40 -2.50
CA PHE A 273 -6.65 1.76 -1.85
C PHE A 273 -7.95 2.47 -2.25
N ARG A 274 -9.09 1.90 -1.83
CA ARG A 274 -10.39 2.57 -1.86
C ARG A 274 -11.16 2.29 -0.56
N TYR A 275 -11.93 3.26 -0.11
CA TYR A 275 -12.87 3.08 0.99
C TYR A 275 -14.10 2.27 0.56
N ILE A 276 -14.47 1.31 1.40
CA ILE A 276 -15.82 0.73 1.46
C ILE A 276 -16.63 1.49 2.48
N SER A 277 -16.01 1.85 3.61
CA SER A 277 -16.54 2.79 4.59
C SER A 277 -15.42 3.75 5.01
N ASN A 278 -15.75 5.05 4.96
CA ASN A 278 -14.85 6.11 5.43
C ASN A 278 -14.69 6.03 6.96
N PRO A 279 -13.64 6.64 7.54
CA PRO A 279 -13.51 6.81 8.98
C PRO A 279 -14.79 7.36 9.61
N ASP A 280 -15.41 6.59 10.50
CA ASP A 280 -16.65 6.98 11.16
C ASP A 280 -16.41 7.96 12.32
N LEU A 281 -17.42 8.78 12.61
CA LEU A 281 -17.45 9.61 13.83
C LEU A 281 -18.14 8.78 14.93
N PRO A 282 -17.38 8.24 15.91
CA PRO A 282 -17.95 7.29 16.85
C PRO A 282 -18.96 7.94 17.79
N ILE A 283 -20.10 7.26 17.96
CA ILE A 283 -21.22 7.73 18.80
C ILE A 283 -21.05 7.27 20.25
N LYS A 284 -20.33 6.16 20.47
CA LYS A 284 -20.08 5.58 21.81
C LYS A 284 -18.59 5.54 22.11
N ARG A 285 -18.20 6.06 23.27
CA ARG A 285 -16.83 5.91 23.79
C ARG A 285 -16.58 4.49 24.30
N ILE A 286 -15.34 4.03 24.17
CA ILE A 286 -14.90 2.74 24.70
C ILE A 286 -14.77 2.80 26.22
N SER A 287 -14.11 3.84 26.75
CA SER A 287 -13.80 3.96 28.17
C SER A 287 -13.68 5.43 28.59
N PRO A 288 -14.06 5.79 29.84
CA PRO A 288 -14.79 4.95 30.81
C PRO A 288 -16.30 4.88 30.50
N GLN A 289 -16.91 3.70 30.66
CA GLN A 289 -18.35 3.54 30.51
C GLN A 289 -19.07 4.13 31.75
N ARG A 290 -19.83 5.23 31.57
CA ARG A 290 -20.43 5.99 32.69
C ARG A 290 -21.35 5.11 33.54
N SER A 291 -22.21 4.33 32.90
CA SER A 291 -23.11 3.40 33.57
C SER A 291 -22.36 2.35 34.38
N LEU A 292 -21.34 1.72 33.79
CA LEU A 292 -20.54 0.69 34.45
C LEU A 292 -19.82 1.24 35.68
N VAL A 293 -19.16 2.40 35.56
CA VAL A 293 -18.47 3.03 36.70
C VAL A 293 -19.45 3.35 37.83
N LEU A 294 -20.60 3.94 37.53
CA LEU A 294 -21.60 4.28 38.56
C LEU A 294 -22.19 3.04 39.24
N ILE A 295 -22.50 1.99 38.48
CA ILE A 295 -23.00 0.71 39.03
C ILE A 295 -21.95 0.08 39.93
N LEU A 296 -20.69 0.04 39.48
CA LEU A 296 -19.61 -0.56 40.24
C LEU A 296 -19.32 0.23 41.53
N SER A 297 -19.32 1.56 41.45
CA SER A 297 -19.22 2.44 42.62
C SER A 297 -20.34 2.19 43.62
N ALA A 298 -21.59 2.07 43.16
CA ALA A 298 -22.72 1.78 44.05
C ALA A 298 -22.59 0.40 44.72
N ILE A 299 -22.23 -0.64 43.98
CA ILE A 299 -22.03 -1.99 44.52
C ILE A 299 -20.93 -1.99 45.58
N LEU A 300 -19.78 -1.36 45.28
CA LEU A 300 -18.67 -1.24 46.23
C LEU A 300 -19.09 -0.50 47.50
N GLY A 301 -19.86 0.57 47.37
CA GLY A 301 -20.39 1.32 48.50
C GLY A 301 -21.31 0.49 49.41
N VAL A 302 -22.20 -0.32 48.83
CA VAL A 302 -23.07 -1.24 49.60
C VAL A 302 -22.25 -2.30 50.32
N ILE A 303 -21.26 -2.90 49.64
CA ILE A 303 -20.40 -3.94 50.23
C ILE A 303 -19.58 -3.35 51.39
N PHE A 304 -18.87 -2.23 51.16
CA PHE A 304 -18.08 -1.57 52.19
C PHE A 304 -18.94 -1.12 53.38
N GLY A 305 -20.10 -0.51 53.10
CA GLY A 305 -21.04 -0.11 54.14
C GLY A 305 -21.51 -1.29 54.99
N SER A 306 -21.80 -2.42 54.34
CA SER A 306 -22.23 -3.65 55.04
C SER A 306 -21.12 -4.22 55.93
N VAL A 307 -19.87 -4.28 55.44
CA VAL A 307 -18.71 -4.76 56.21
C VAL A 307 -18.45 -3.89 57.45
N ILE A 308 -18.54 -2.57 57.32
CA ILE A 308 -18.34 -1.64 58.43
C ILE A 308 -19.42 -1.82 59.50
N VAL A 309 -20.69 -1.98 59.10
CA VAL A 309 -21.82 -2.21 60.01
C VAL A 309 -21.65 -3.53 60.77
N ILE A 310 -21.25 -4.60 60.07
CA ILE A 310 -21.04 -5.92 60.67
C ILE A 310 -19.91 -5.85 61.71
N SER A 311 -18.77 -5.28 61.32
CA SER A 311 -17.61 -5.12 62.20
C SER A 311 -17.93 -4.27 63.43
N ARG A 312 -18.54 -3.09 63.26
CA ARG A 312 -18.86 -2.18 64.38
C ARG A 312 -19.70 -2.85 65.46
N ASN A 313 -20.72 -3.60 65.04
CA ASN A 313 -21.64 -4.24 65.97
C ASN A 313 -20.95 -5.37 66.75
N ASN A 314 -20.10 -6.17 66.10
CA ASN A 314 -19.35 -7.25 66.74
C ASN A 314 -18.42 -6.72 67.84
N PHE A 315 -17.80 -5.55 67.63
CA PHE A 315 -17.00 -4.87 68.65
C PHE A 315 -17.86 -4.33 69.80
N THR A 316 -19.04 -3.77 69.53
CA THR A 316 -19.94 -3.29 70.59
C THR A 316 -20.52 -4.41 71.45
N THR A 317 -20.84 -5.57 70.86
CA THR A 317 -21.31 -6.75 71.63
C THR A 317 -20.21 -7.41 72.46
N LYS A 318 -18.94 -7.29 72.05
CA LYS A 318 -17.81 -7.84 72.79
C LYS A 318 -17.38 -6.97 73.97
N ASN A 319 -17.65 -5.66 73.92
CA ASN A 319 -17.39 -4.72 75.02
C ASN A 319 -18.55 -4.65 76.05
N SER A 320 -19.69 -5.31 75.80
CA SER A 320 -20.84 -5.39 76.71
C SER A 320 -21.04 -6.77 77.35
N MET A 321 -20.03 -7.64 77.25
CA MET A 321 -19.88 -8.90 78.00
C MET A 321 -18.70 -8.75 78.96
#